data_AF-A0A966WA97-F1
#
_entry.id   AF-A0A966WA97-F1
#
_cell.length_a   1.000
_cell.length_b   1.000
_cell.length_c   1.000
_cell.angle_alpha   90.00
_cell.angle_beta   90.00
_cell.angle_gamma   90.00
#
_symmetry.space_group_name_H-M   'P 1'
#
loop_
_entity.id
_entity.type
_entity.pdbx_description
1 polymer ?
#
loop_
_entity_poly.entity_id
_entity_poly.type
_entity_poly.pdbx_seq_one_letter_code
_entity_poly.pdbx_strand_id
1 'polypeptide(L)' 'RVVIDVLENRLLGPIRDVVLLNAAAALHVAGAAVSLSAGITLAEASLESGAARTVLRSFVEETQRAVS' A
#
# COMPACT_ATOMS: atom_id res chain seq x y z
N ARG A 1 7.11 2.36 14.46
CA ARG A 1 6.41 3.43 13.71
C ARG A 1 5.33 2.78 12.86
N VAL A 2 4.10 2.67 13.36
CA VAL A 2 3.04 1.78 12.81
C VAL A 2 2.90 1.85 11.28
N VAL A 3 2.69 3.04 10.71
CA VAL A 3 2.48 3.19 9.25
C VAL A 3 3.68 2.70 8.44
N ILE A 4 4.89 3.05 8.83
CA ILE A 4 6.12 2.64 8.12
C ILE A 4 6.32 1.12 8.25
N ASP A 5 6.07 0.57 9.44
CA ASP A 5 6.23 -0.87 9.68
C ASP A 5 5.25 -1.70 8.85
N VAL A 6 4.04 -1.19 8.56
CA VAL A 6 3.11 -1.82 7.60
C VAL A 6 3.69 -1.79 6.17
N LEU A 7 4.14 -0.63 5.69
CA LEU A 7 4.64 -0.46 4.32
C LEU A 7 5.95 -1.19 4.03
N GLU A 8 6.75 -1.46 5.07
CA GLU A 8 7.96 -2.28 4.99
C GLU A 8 7.69 -3.77 5.22
N ASN A 9 6.41 -4.17 5.29
CA ASN A 9 5.96 -5.54 5.52
C ASN A 9 6.54 -6.16 6.80
N ARG A 10 6.79 -5.33 7.84
CA ARG A 10 7.33 -5.77 9.15
C ARG A 10 6.25 -5.93 10.22
N LEU A 11 5.13 -5.23 10.08
CA LEU A 11 3.99 -5.35 10.99
C LEU A 11 2.96 -6.33 10.40
N LEU A 12 2.61 -7.37 11.17
CA LEU A 12 1.59 -8.35 10.83
C LEU A 12 0.38 -8.23 11.78
N GLY A 13 -0.75 -8.79 11.37
CA GLY A 13 -1.98 -8.83 12.17
C GLY A 13 -2.98 -7.70 11.85
N PRO A 14 -3.95 -7.43 12.74
CA PRO A 14 -5.17 -6.69 12.39
C PRO A 14 -4.98 -5.31 11.77
N ILE A 15 -3.90 -4.60 12.14
CA ILE A 15 -3.57 -3.29 11.57
C ILE A 15 -3.14 -3.43 10.10
N ARG A 16 -2.35 -4.45 9.75
CA ARG A 16 -2.01 -4.75 8.35
C ARG A 16 -3.26 -5.19 7.59
N ASP A 17 -4.09 -6.04 8.22
CA ASP A 17 -5.26 -6.62 7.57
C ASP A 17 -6.28 -5.55 7.15
N VAL A 18 -6.53 -4.53 8.00
CA VAL A 18 -7.44 -3.42 7.64
C VAL A 18 -6.86 -2.52 6.54
N VAL A 19 -5.52 -2.35 6.50
CA VAL A 19 -4.84 -1.61 5.43
C VAL A 19 -4.97 -2.36 4.10
N LEU A 20 -4.72 -3.68 4.10
CA LEU A 20 -4.87 -4.53 2.92
C LEU A 20 -6.32 -4.52 2.42
N LEU A 21 -7.31 -4.60 3.32
CA LEU A 21 -8.73 -4.55 2.95
C LEU A 21 -9.10 -3.22 2.29
N ASN A 22 -8.68 -2.09 2.85
CA ASN A 22 -8.97 -0.78 2.27
C ASN A 22 -8.25 -0.57 0.93
N ALA A 23 -7.00 -1.03 0.81
CA ALA A 23 -6.27 -0.99 -0.46
C ALA A 23 -6.95 -1.86 -1.52
N ALA A 24 -7.41 -3.06 -1.15
CA ALA A 24 -8.16 -3.94 -2.03
C ALA A 24 -9.47 -3.30 -2.52
N ALA A 25 -10.21 -2.64 -1.62
CA ALA A 25 -11.42 -1.90 -1.98
C ALA A 25 -11.11 -0.75 -2.95
N ALA A 26 -10.05 0.02 -2.70
CA ALA A 26 -9.61 1.10 -3.60
C ALA A 26 -9.21 0.56 -4.99
N LEU A 27 -8.45 -0.54 -5.04
CA LEU A 27 -8.04 -1.21 -6.28
C LEU A 27 -9.25 -1.74 -7.06
N HIS A 28 -10.24 -2.29 -6.36
CA HIS A 28 -11.47 -2.79 -6.98
C HIS A 28 -12.30 -1.65 -7.58
N VAL A 29 -12.54 -0.58 -6.82
CA VAL A 29 -13.30 0.59 -7.30
C VAL A 29 -12.57 1.30 -8.47
N ALA A 30 -11.24 1.29 -8.47
CA ALA A 30 -10.44 1.82 -9.57
C ALA A 30 -10.39 0.91 -10.82
N GLY A 31 -11.02 -0.27 -10.79
CA GLY A 31 -11.00 -1.24 -11.90
C GLY A 31 -9.68 -2.00 -12.05
N ALA A 32 -8.75 -1.86 -11.10
CA ALA A 32 -7.47 -2.57 -11.09
C ALA A 32 -7.58 -4.00 -10.53
N ALA A 33 -8.67 -4.33 -9.83
CA ALA A 33 -8.97 -5.66 -9.32
C ALA A 33 -10.39 -6.11 -9.67
N VAL A 34 -10.55 -7.33 -10.18
CA VAL A 34 -11.87 -7.89 -10.57
C VAL A 34 -12.77 -8.23 -9.38
N SER A 35 -12.21 -8.32 -8.17
CA SER A 35 -12.92 -8.60 -6.93
C SER A 35 -12.13 -8.07 -5.72
N LEU A 36 -12.76 -8.02 -4.55
CA LEU A 36 -12.05 -7.71 -3.30
C LEU A 36 -10.94 -8.72 -3.00
N SER A 37 -11.16 -10.01 -3.22
CA SER A 37 -10.14 -11.05 -3.01
C SER A 37 -8.93 -10.85 -3.93
N ALA A 38 -9.17 -10.55 -5.21
CA ALA A 38 -8.07 -10.20 -6.13
C ALA A 38 -7.35 -8.92 -5.70
N GLY A 39 -8.09 -7.94 -5.17
CA GLY A 39 -7.53 -6.71 -4.62
C GLY A 39 -6.63 -6.95 -3.41
N ILE A 40 -6.99 -7.89 -2.52
CA ILE A 40 -6.16 -8.27 -1.36
C ILE A 40 -4.84 -8.86 -1.86
N THR A 41 -4.88 -9.79 -2.82
CA THR A 41 -3.68 -10.38 -3.40
C THR A 41 -2.75 -9.32 -4.02
N LEU A 42 -3.32 -8.33 -4.73
CA LEU A 42 -2.54 -7.22 -5.29
C LEU A 42 -1.95 -6.30 -4.21
N ALA A 43 -2.72 -6.00 -3.16
CA ALA A 43 -2.25 -5.19 -2.04
C ALA A 43 -1.12 -5.89 -1.26
N GLU A 44 -1.23 -7.21 -1.04
CA GLU A 44 -0.19 -8.04 -0.42
C GLU A 44 1.08 -8.04 -1.27
N ALA A 45 0.96 -8.29 -2.57
CA ALA A 45 2.08 -8.26 -3.51
C ALA A 45 2.78 -6.89 -3.52
N SER A 46 2.03 -5.79 -3.37
CA SER A 46 2.59 -4.44 -3.26
C SER A 46 3.39 -4.21 -1.98
N LEU A 47 3.05 -4.86 -0.87
CA LEU A 47 3.84 -4.82 0.37
C LEU A 47 5.08 -5.70 0.26
N GLU A 48 4.92 -6.94 -0.18
CA GLU A 48 5.99 -7.94 -0.25
C GLU A 48 7.10 -7.54 -1.23
N SER A 49 6.74 -6.97 -2.37
CA SER A 49 7.71 -6.44 -3.35
C SER A 49 8.39 -5.15 -2.89
N GLY A 50 7.85 -4.48 -1.86
CA GLY A 50 8.29 -3.14 -1.45
C GLY A 50 7.89 -2.03 -2.44
N ALA A 51 6.94 -2.27 -3.33
CA ALA A 51 6.38 -1.23 -4.20
C ALA A 51 5.71 -0.12 -3.38
N ALA A 52 4.96 -0.48 -2.32
CA ALA A 52 4.25 0.48 -1.47
C ALA A 52 5.21 1.47 -0.78
N ARG A 53 6.30 0.98 -0.18
CA ARG A 53 7.35 1.86 0.41
C ARG A 53 8.05 2.73 -0.64
N THR A 54 8.18 2.22 -1.87
CA THR A 54 8.83 2.96 -2.96
C THR A 54 7.97 4.14 -3.39
N VAL A 55 6.66 3.94 -3.54
CA VAL A 55 5.71 5.03 -3.83
C VAL A 55 5.74 6.11 -2.75
N LEU A 56 5.76 5.74 -1.47
CA LEU A 56 5.88 6.72 -0.38
C LEU A 56 7.18 7.53 -0.49
N ARG A 57 8.32 6.87 -0.74
CA ARG A 57 9.60 7.56 -0.91
C ARG A 57 9.54 8.54 -2.10
N SER A 58 9.05 8.10 -3.25
CA SER A 58 8.90 8.95 -4.44
C SER A 58 7.98 10.15 -4.15
N PHE A 59 6.86 9.94 -3.45
CA PHE A 59 5.96 11.04 -3.08
C PHE A 59 6.65 12.09 -2.19
N VAL A 60 7.43 11.65 -1.20
CA VAL A 60 8.22 12.56 -0.35
C VAL A 60 9.24 13.34 -1.18
N GLU A 61 9.98 12.67 -2.06
CA GLU A 61 10.98 13.32 -2.92
C GLU A 61 10.34 14.36 -3.86
N GLU A 62 9.23 14.02 -4.51
CA GLU A 62 8.53 14.95 -5.42
C GLU A 62 7.94 16.14 -4.69
N THR A 63 7.31 15.92 -3.53
CA THR A 63 6.71 17.04 -2.77
C THR A 63 7.75 17.99 -2.20
N GLN A 64 8.96 17.51 -1.89
CA GLN A 64 10.08 18.38 -1.49
C GLN A 64 10.66 19.16 -2.67
N ARG A 65 10.78 18.51 -3.85
CA ARG A 65 11.19 19.19 -5.09
C ARG A 65 10.23 20.32 -5.47
N ALA A 66 8.93 20.09 -5.37
CA ALA A 66 7.91 21.05 -5.80
C ALA A 66 7.83 22.33 -4.94
N VAL A 67 8.42 22.31 -3.74
CA VAL A 67 8.43 23.45 -2.79
C VAL A 67 9.78 24.19 -2.79
N SER A 68 10.79 23.64 -3.47
CA SER A 68 12.12 24.25 -3.65
C SER A 68 12.17 25.10 -4.92
#